data_AF-A0A4D8RHQ9-F1
#
_entry.id   AF-A0A4D8RHQ9-F1
#
_cell.length_a   1.000
_cell.length_b   1.000
_cell.length_c   1.000
_cell.angle_alpha   90.00
_cell.angle_beta   90.00
_cell.angle_gamma   90.00
#
_symmetry.space_group_name_H-M   'P 1'
#
loop_
_entity.id
_entity.type
_entity.pdbx_description
1 polymer ?
#
loop_
_entity_poly.entity_id
_entity_poly.type
_entity_poly.pdbx_seq_one_letter_code
_entity_poly.pdbx_strand_id
1 'polypeptide(L)'
;MRFDPKNPPRRFSVGADGTIEINDCGSLDLEPDEQVTFVTKTGAEYDLARKDWGFYATPSLNGRLAGFGLRGVLIQNRGTGRYFLLLVERGREDAFYTYLEAENLRIVHWLDSDEACQALDQAVAGAP
;
A
#
# COMPACT_ATOMS: atom_id res chain seq x y z
N MET A 1 18.69 8.81 -9.20
CA MET A 1 17.40 8.25 -9.65
C MET A 1 17.36 8.23 -11.17
N ARG A 2 16.91 7.11 -11.76
CA ARG A 2 16.64 6.97 -13.20
C ARG A 2 15.20 6.49 -13.39
N PHE A 3 14.45 7.11 -14.30
CA PHE A 3 13.13 6.65 -14.71
C PHE A 3 13.18 6.08 -16.13
N ASP A 4 12.73 4.83 -16.29
CA ASP A 4 12.68 4.10 -17.56
C ASP A 4 11.21 3.92 -17.97
N PRO A 5 10.62 4.85 -18.77
CA PRO A 5 9.20 4.83 -19.12
C PRO A 5 8.83 3.77 -20.17
N LYS A 6 7.61 3.24 -20.09
CA LYS A 6 6.98 2.41 -21.13
C LYS A 6 5.93 3.23 -21.88
N ASN A 7 6.16 3.48 -23.17
CA ASN A 7 5.26 4.24 -24.02
C ASN A 7 4.99 3.51 -25.36
N PRO A 8 3.79 2.92 -25.55
CA PRO A 8 2.65 2.93 -24.62
C PRO A 8 2.88 2.06 -23.37
N PRO A 9 2.15 2.30 -22.26
CA PRO A 9 2.19 1.42 -21.09
C PRO A 9 1.81 -0.03 -21.44
N ARG A 10 2.40 -1.00 -20.73
CA ARG A 10 2.01 -2.41 -20.86
C ARG A 10 0.69 -2.63 -20.12
N ARG A 11 -0.32 -3.15 -20.79
CA ARG A 11 -1.64 -3.43 -20.21
C ARG A 11 -1.77 -4.89 -19.80
N PHE A 12 -2.40 -5.14 -18.67
CA PHE A 12 -2.75 -6.50 -18.23
C PHE A 12 -3.97 -6.48 -17.30
N SER A 13 -4.76 -7.55 -17.37
CA SER A 13 -5.96 -7.73 -16.55
C SER A 13 -5.66 -8.48 -15.25
N VAL A 14 -6.27 -8.04 -14.16
CA VAL A 14 -6.22 -8.66 -12.83
C VAL A 14 -7.62 -8.64 -12.19
N GLY A 15 -7.73 -9.16 -10.97
CA GLY A 15 -8.98 -9.30 -10.24
C GLY A 15 -9.57 -10.69 -10.37
N ALA A 16 -10.51 -11.04 -9.50
CA ALA A 16 -11.15 -12.35 -9.47
C ALA A 16 -11.90 -12.67 -10.78
N ASP A 17 -12.44 -11.65 -11.43
CA ASP A 17 -13.15 -11.72 -12.71
C ASP A 17 -12.34 -11.21 -13.91
N GLY A 18 -11.10 -10.77 -13.69
CA GLY A 18 -10.23 -10.23 -14.73
C GLY A 18 -10.67 -8.88 -15.30
N THR A 19 -11.55 -8.13 -14.62
CA THR A 19 -12.10 -6.87 -15.13
C THR A 19 -11.25 -5.64 -14.84
N ILE A 20 -10.27 -5.76 -13.92
CA ILE A 20 -9.41 -4.63 -13.55
C ILE A 20 -8.20 -4.59 -14.50
N GLU A 21 -8.13 -3.58 -15.37
CA GLU A 21 -6.97 -3.33 -16.21
C GLU A 21 -5.92 -2.47 -15.48
N ILE A 22 -4.70 -2.99 -15.34
CA ILE A 22 -3.54 -2.24 -14.84
C ILE A 22 -2.64 -1.84 -16.01
N ASN A 23 -2.16 -0.59 -15.96
CA ASN A 23 -1.19 -0.03 -16.89
C ASN A 23 0.17 0.06 -16.22
N ASP A 24 1.13 -0.76 -16.66
CA ASP A 24 2.53 -0.73 -16.24
C ASP A 24 3.29 0.33 -17.06
N CYS A 25 3.51 1.48 -16.42
CA CYS A 25 4.01 2.71 -17.04
C CYS A 25 5.55 2.82 -17.12
N GLY A 26 6.30 1.90 -16.51
CA GLY A 26 7.76 1.97 -16.47
C GLY A 26 8.35 1.52 -15.13
N SER A 27 9.64 1.76 -14.96
CA SER A 27 10.39 1.44 -13.74
C SER A 27 11.21 2.63 -13.24
N LEU A 28 11.30 2.78 -11.92
CA LEU A 28 12.19 3.72 -11.25
C LEU A 28 13.36 2.96 -10.62
N ASP A 29 14.57 3.40 -10.92
CA ASP A 29 15.81 2.94 -10.31
C ASP A 29 16.30 4.00 -9.32
N LEU A 30 16.48 3.60 -8.07
CA LEU A 30 16.87 4.45 -6.95
C LEU A 30 18.19 3.95 -6.38
N GLU A 31 19.14 4.86 -6.20
CA GLU A 31 20.34 4.61 -5.41
C GLU A 31 19.99 4.60 -3.91
N PRO A 32 20.82 3.99 -3.05
CA PRO A 32 20.67 4.13 -1.60
C PRO A 32 20.50 5.59 -1.18
N ASP A 33 19.52 5.82 -0.30
CA ASP A 33 19.14 7.11 0.27
C ASP A 33 18.42 8.08 -0.67
N GLU A 34 17.98 7.59 -1.83
CA GLU A 34 17.04 8.32 -2.69
C GLU A 34 15.58 8.00 -2.35
N GLN A 35 14.72 9.01 -2.49
CA GLN A 35 13.28 8.92 -2.27
C GLN A 35 12.51 9.34 -3.53
N VAL A 36 11.38 8.66 -3.77
CA VAL A 36 10.32 9.15 -4.66
C VAL A 36 9.04 9.35 -3.86
N THR A 37 8.31 10.40 -4.17
CA THR A 37 6.98 10.69 -3.59
C THR A 37 5.94 10.55 -4.68
N PHE A 38 4.96 9.66 -4.46
CA PHE A 38 3.76 9.55 -5.29
C PHE A 38 2.67 10.45 -4.72
N VAL A 39 2.02 11.23 -5.59
CA VAL A 39 0.97 12.17 -5.19
C VAL A 39 -0.36 11.79 -5.83
N THR A 40 -1.46 11.89 -5.07
CA THR A 40 -2.81 11.66 -5.60
C THR A 40 -3.46 12.99 -5.99
N LYS A 41 -4.57 12.93 -6.73
CA LYS A 41 -5.34 14.14 -7.11
C LYS A 41 -5.93 14.88 -5.90
N THR A 42 -6.10 14.20 -4.77
CA THR A 42 -6.63 14.79 -3.53
C THR A 42 -5.52 15.44 -2.70
N GLY A 43 -4.26 15.33 -3.12
CA GLY A 43 -3.10 15.85 -2.40
C GLY A 43 -2.51 14.87 -1.39
N ALA A 44 -2.94 13.60 -1.38
CA ALA A 44 -2.28 12.59 -0.54
C ALA A 44 -0.89 12.26 -1.08
N GLU A 45 0.04 11.93 -0.17
CA GLU A 45 1.44 11.66 -0.51
C GLU A 45 1.87 10.27 -0.02
N TYR A 46 2.59 9.55 -0.87
CA TYR A 46 3.22 8.27 -0.54
C TYR A 46 4.72 8.32 -0.86
N ASP A 47 5.54 8.40 0.19
CA ASP A 47 6.99 8.33 0.06
C ASP A 47 7.48 6.87 0.03
N LEU A 48 8.35 6.54 -0.92
CA LEU A 48 9.13 5.32 -0.96
C LEU A 48 10.62 5.68 -1.05
N ALA A 49 11.42 5.20 -0.10
CA ALA A 49 12.86 5.46 -0.10
C ALA A 49 13.68 4.17 -0.23
N ARG A 50 14.70 4.20 -1.08
CA ARG A 50 15.71 3.14 -1.16
C ARG A 50 16.71 3.32 -0.03
N LYS A 51 17.14 2.22 0.58
CA LYS A 51 18.26 2.13 1.53
C LYS A 51 19.24 1.08 1.01
N ASP A 52 20.46 1.01 1.51
CA ASP A 52 21.40 -0.07 1.14
C ASP A 52 20.80 -1.48 1.37
N TRP A 53 20.11 -1.68 2.50
CA TRP A 53 19.49 -2.94 2.90
C TRP A 53 18.13 -3.27 2.24
N GLY A 54 17.50 -2.34 1.52
CA GLY A 54 16.17 -2.58 0.96
C GLY A 54 15.38 -1.31 0.67
N PHE A 55 14.12 -1.29 1.07
CA PHE A 55 13.24 -0.15 0.93
C PHE A 55 12.64 0.22 2.28
N TYR A 56 12.67 1.52 2.58
CA TYR A 56 11.74 2.07 3.54
C TYR A 56 10.40 2.24 2.85
N ALA A 57 9.51 1.27 3.09
CA ALA A 57 8.32 1.05 2.27
C ALA A 57 7.28 2.17 2.38
N THR A 58 7.18 2.87 3.51
CA THR A 58 6.24 3.96 3.76
C THR A 58 6.79 4.89 4.83
N PRO A 59 6.29 6.14 4.97
CA PRO A 59 6.45 6.92 6.20
C PRO A 59 5.85 6.21 7.42
N SER A 60 6.03 6.78 8.62
CA SER A 60 5.44 6.26 9.85
C SER A 60 3.92 6.10 9.73
N LEU A 61 3.46 4.87 9.97
CA LEU A 61 2.09 4.39 9.79
C LEU A 61 1.04 5.24 10.52
N ASN A 62 1.29 5.46 11.80
CA ASN A 62 0.51 6.26 12.75
C ASN A 62 0.98 7.72 12.85
N GLY A 63 1.83 8.19 11.93
CA GLY A 63 2.41 9.53 11.95
C GLY A 63 2.31 10.22 10.59
N ARG A 64 3.44 10.31 9.85
CA ARG A 64 3.49 11.03 8.56
C ARG A 64 2.53 10.43 7.54
N LEU A 65 2.42 9.10 7.45
CA LEU A 65 1.54 8.45 6.46
C LEU A 65 0.07 8.85 6.71
N ALA A 66 -0.38 8.76 7.97
CA ALA A 66 -1.71 9.21 8.38
C ALA A 66 -1.92 10.71 8.13
N GLY A 67 -0.90 11.53 8.39
CA GLY A 67 -0.89 12.97 8.10
C GLY A 67 -0.94 13.31 6.61
N PHE A 68 -0.43 12.43 5.75
CA PHE A 68 -0.51 12.50 4.29
C PHE A 68 -1.83 11.97 3.73
N GLY A 69 -2.81 11.70 4.59
CA GLY A 69 -4.14 11.27 4.15
C GLY A 69 -4.19 9.82 3.69
N LEU A 70 -3.18 9.00 4.00
CA LEU A 70 -3.16 7.58 3.69
C LEU A 70 -3.25 6.73 4.97
N ARG A 71 -3.93 5.59 4.87
CA ARG A 71 -4.16 4.65 5.97
C ARG A 71 -3.57 3.30 5.61
N GLY A 72 -2.62 2.81 6.39
CA GLY A 72 -2.07 1.47 6.21
C GLY A 72 -3.05 0.39 6.66
N VAL A 73 -3.19 -0.69 5.89
CA VAL A 73 -4.05 -1.83 6.23
C VAL A 73 -3.45 -3.16 5.79
N LEU A 74 -3.35 -4.10 6.72
CA LEU A 74 -3.03 -5.49 6.43
C LEU A 74 -4.32 -6.22 6.06
N ILE A 75 -4.33 -6.86 4.90
CA ILE A 75 -5.44 -7.66 4.42
C ILE A 75 -5.01 -9.10 4.17
N GLN A 76 -5.98 -9.99 4.01
CA GLN A 76 -5.79 -11.36 3.55
C GLN A 76 -6.76 -11.67 2.42
N ASN A 77 -6.28 -12.30 1.37
CA ASN A 77 -7.12 -12.95 0.38
C ASN A 77 -7.63 -14.29 0.95
N ARG A 78 -8.96 -14.43 1.09
CA ARG A 78 -9.56 -15.59 1.77
C ARG A 78 -9.40 -16.89 0.98
N GLY A 79 -9.39 -16.82 -0.35
CA GLY A 79 -9.27 -18.00 -1.22
C GLY A 79 -7.85 -18.57 -1.26
N THR A 80 -6.83 -17.71 -1.23
CA THR A 80 -5.41 -18.12 -1.32
C THR A 80 -4.69 -18.14 0.02
N GLY A 81 -5.26 -17.52 1.05
CA GLY A 81 -4.63 -17.33 2.36
C GLY A 81 -3.49 -16.30 2.39
N ARG A 82 -3.14 -15.68 1.25
CA ARG A 82 -2.05 -14.71 1.12
C ARG A 82 -2.40 -13.37 1.76
N TYR A 83 -1.39 -12.71 2.34
CA TYR A 83 -1.52 -11.42 3.00
C TYR A 83 -0.92 -10.30 2.16
N PHE A 84 -1.49 -9.10 2.25
CA PHE A 84 -1.03 -7.92 1.52
C PHE A 84 -1.14 -6.69 2.41
N LEU A 85 -0.20 -5.74 2.24
CA LEU A 85 -0.27 -4.41 2.83
C LEU A 85 -0.77 -3.44 1.77
N LEU A 86 -1.84 -2.72 2.09
CA LEU A 86 -2.43 -1.71 1.22
C LEU A 86 -2.43 -0.34 1.89
N LEU A 87 -2.49 0.71 1.08
CA LEU A 87 -2.64 2.09 1.52
C LEU A 87 -3.98 2.63 1.00
N VAL A 88 -4.81 3.14 1.91
CA VAL A 88 -6.16 3.64 1.58
C VAL A 88 -6.20 5.15 1.77
N GLU A 89 -6.60 5.89 0.74
CA GLU A 89 -6.86 7.33 0.87
C GLU A 89 -8.02 7.57 1.84
N ARG A 90 -7.84 8.53 2.76
CA ARG A 90 -8.88 8.94 3.70
C ARG A 90 -10.09 9.48 2.94
N GLY A 91 -11.29 9.00 3.28
CA GLY A 91 -12.53 9.30 2.56
C GLY A 91 -12.81 8.38 1.36
N ARG A 92 -11.96 7.38 1.09
CA ARG A 92 -12.17 6.34 0.05
C ARG A 92 -12.48 4.96 0.62
N GLU A 93 -12.81 4.88 1.90
CA GLU A 93 -13.07 3.62 2.60
C GLU A 93 -14.22 2.82 1.96
N ASP A 94 -15.31 3.46 1.56
CA ASP A 94 -16.45 2.78 0.93
C ASP A 94 -16.07 2.07 -0.38
N ALA A 95 -15.25 2.74 -1.20
CA ALA A 95 -14.72 2.16 -2.43
C ALA A 95 -13.76 1.01 -2.12
N PHE A 96 -12.94 1.14 -1.07
CA PHE A 96 -12.06 0.09 -0.59
C PHE A 96 -12.85 -1.13 -0.09
N TYR A 97 -13.91 -0.95 0.69
CA TYR A 97 -14.76 -2.05 1.17
C TYR A 97 -15.45 -2.78 0.02
N THR A 98 -15.97 -2.02 -0.96
CA THR A 98 -16.54 -2.59 -2.19
C THR A 98 -15.52 -3.47 -2.93
N TYR A 99 -14.28 -3.00 -3.04
CA TYR A 99 -13.19 -3.77 -3.64
C TYR A 99 -12.87 -5.05 -2.85
N LEU A 100 -12.81 -4.97 -1.51
CA LEU A 100 -12.55 -6.15 -0.68
C LEU A 100 -13.62 -7.24 -0.85
N GLU A 101 -14.89 -6.84 -0.93
CA GLU A 101 -16.00 -7.77 -1.16
C GLU A 101 -15.89 -8.45 -2.52
N ALA A 102 -15.69 -7.67 -3.59
CA ALA A 102 -15.56 -8.19 -4.95
C ALA A 102 -14.40 -9.18 -5.11
N GLU A 103 -13.28 -8.92 -4.43
CA GLU A 103 -12.04 -9.71 -4.56
C GLU A 103 -11.88 -10.81 -3.50
N ASN A 104 -12.93 -11.07 -2.70
CA ASN A 104 -12.92 -12.05 -1.60
C ASN A 104 -11.76 -11.85 -0.63
N LEU A 105 -11.56 -10.59 -0.22
CA LEU A 105 -10.52 -10.14 0.70
C LEU A 105 -11.12 -9.86 2.08
N ARG A 106 -10.28 -9.85 3.11
CA ARG A 106 -10.66 -9.36 4.44
C ARG A 106 -9.58 -8.49 5.02
N ILE A 107 -10.01 -7.53 5.83
CA ILE A 107 -9.12 -6.82 6.72
C ILE A 107 -8.65 -7.78 7.81
N VAL A 108 -7.34 -7.80 8.01
CA VAL A 108 -6.69 -8.48 9.13
C VAL A 108 -6.49 -7.47 10.24
N HIS A 109 -5.90 -6.32 9.91
CA HIS A 109 -5.65 -5.26 10.89
C HIS A 109 -5.44 -3.91 10.21
N TRP A 110 -5.96 -2.83 10.79
CA TRP A 110 -5.58 -1.47 10.41
C TRP A 110 -4.26 -1.10 11.08
N LEU A 111 -3.47 -0.27 10.40
CA LEU A 111 -2.12 0.13 10.80
C LEU A 111 -1.98 1.65 10.64
N ASP A 112 -2.96 2.41 11.11
CA ASP A 112 -3.15 3.82 10.72
C ASP A 112 -3.34 4.78 11.91
N SER A 113 -3.18 4.26 13.13
CA SER A 113 -3.36 5.01 14.38
C SER A 113 -2.48 4.41 15.48
N ASP A 114 -2.21 5.21 16.52
CA ASP A 114 -1.49 4.75 17.71
C ASP A 114 -2.21 3.55 18.33
N GLU A 115 -3.52 3.64 18.47
CA GLU A 115 -4.35 2.59 19.06
C GLU A 115 -4.26 1.29 18.27
N ALA A 116 -4.36 1.36 16.93
CA ALA A 116 -4.27 0.18 16.09
C ALA A 116 -2.87 -0.44 16.13
N CYS A 117 -1.81 0.37 16.05
CA CYS A 117 -0.44 -0.12 16.13
C CYS A 117 -0.14 -0.74 17.50
N GLN A 118 -0.57 -0.11 18.60
CA GLN A 118 -0.39 -0.63 19.96
C GLN A 118 -1.20 -1.90 20.20
N ALA A 119 -2.42 -2.01 19.67
CA ALA A 119 -3.21 -3.23 19.77
C ALA A 119 -2.51 -4.41 19.09
N LEU A 120 -1.86 -4.17 17.94
CA LEU A 120 -1.05 -5.20 17.29
C LEU A 120 0.18 -5.56 18.13
N ASP A 121 0.92 -4.56 18.63
CA ASP A 121 2.09 -4.75 19.48
C ASP A 121 1.76 -5.59 20.73
N GLN A 122 0.65 -5.27 21.41
CA GLN A 122 0.16 -6.03 22.56
C GLN A 122 -0.26 -7.45 22.19
N ALA A 123 -0.89 -7.66 21.04
CA ALA A 123 -1.31 -8.98 20.59
C ALA A 123 -0.12 -9.91 20.26
N VAL A 124 1.04 -9.33 19.91
CA VAL A 124 2.26 -10.08 19.60
C VAL A 124 3.29 -10.05 20.74
N ALA A 125 3.03 -9.30 21.81
CA ALA A 125 3.91 -9.23 22.97
C ALA A 125 3.99 -10.62 23.65
N GLY A 126 5.10 -11.33 23.42
CA GLY A 126 5.32 -12.70 23.90
C GLY A 126 5.23 -13.78 22.82
N ALA A 127 4.97 -13.42 21.56
CA ALA A 127 5.27 -14.28 20.42
C ALA A 127 6.80 -14.39 20.27
N PRO A 128 7.34 -15.59 19.96
CA PRO A 128 8.78 -15.82 19.83
C PRO A 128 9.44 -15.04 18.69
#